data_AF-A0A5A7S0X2-F1
#
_entry.id   AF-A0A5A7S0X2-F1
#
_cell.length_a   1.000
_cell.length_b   1.000
_cell.length_c   1.000
_cell.angle_alpha   90.00
_cell.angle_beta   90.00
_cell.angle_gamma   90.00
#
_symmetry.space_group_name_H-M   'P 1'
#
loop_
_entity.id
_entity.type
_entity.pdbx_description
1 polymer ?
#
loop_
_entity_poly.entity_id
_entity_poly.type
_entity_poly.pdbx_seq_one_letter_code
_entity_poly.pdbx_strand_id
1 'polypeptide(L)'
;MREPSPKSSVQIDTVLLVDPHKEHITEFFKTKALACSAIPEIAKYLMNKNVDVVLAPDRGATWRAEKTAEILGCKWDFLEKTRISDEIVEIKPKNVDVSDRAIAIIDDIISTGGTMAKAVSEIKRQGAKEIYVACTHGLFIGEAINKITSAGATEIISTDTIESSFSKVRVAPQIASALRDSIFKLNYI
;
A
#
# COMPACT_ATOMS: atom_id res chain seq x y z
N MET A 1 -30.22 10.89 -37.36
CA MET A 1 -28.84 10.41 -37.58
C MET A 1 -28.12 10.46 -36.24
N ARG A 2 -27.68 9.33 -35.70
CA ARG A 2 -26.80 9.29 -34.52
C ARG A 2 -25.37 9.21 -35.04
N GLU A 3 -24.50 10.09 -34.58
CA GLU A 3 -23.06 10.05 -34.91
C GLU A 3 -22.42 8.74 -34.43
N PRO A 4 -21.42 8.20 -35.15
CA PRO A 4 -20.72 7.00 -34.72
C PRO A 4 -19.82 7.34 -33.52
N SER A 5 -20.06 6.66 -32.39
CA SER A 5 -19.15 6.66 -31.24
C SER A 5 -17.75 6.17 -31.65
N PRO A 6 -16.66 6.74 -31.12
CA PRO A 6 -15.32 6.34 -31.48
C PRO A 6 -15.09 4.88 -31.08
N LYS A 7 -14.87 4.01 -32.07
CA LYS A 7 -14.48 2.62 -31.87
C LYS A 7 -13.05 2.58 -31.36
N SER A 8 -12.85 2.42 -30.05
CA SER A 8 -11.71 1.63 -29.59
C SER A 8 -12.11 0.16 -29.77
N SER A 9 -11.54 -0.51 -30.78
CA SER A 9 -11.85 -1.89 -31.16
C SER A 9 -11.20 -2.94 -30.24
N VAL A 10 -10.99 -2.62 -28.97
CA VAL A 10 -10.40 -3.56 -28.01
C VAL A 10 -11.53 -4.22 -27.23
N GLN A 11 -11.82 -5.47 -27.57
CA GLN A 11 -12.71 -6.31 -26.78
C GLN A 11 -11.91 -6.84 -25.59
N ILE A 12 -12.37 -6.52 -24.38
CA ILE A 12 -11.75 -6.93 -23.11
C ILE A 12 -12.73 -7.88 -22.43
N ASP A 13 -12.28 -9.10 -22.14
CA ASP A 13 -13.10 -10.12 -21.44
C ASP A 13 -13.02 -10.00 -19.91
N THR A 14 -11.89 -9.53 -19.39
CA THR A 14 -11.70 -9.29 -17.95
C THR A 14 -10.67 -8.19 -17.72
N VAL A 15 -10.94 -7.32 -16.76
CA VAL A 15 -9.98 -6.36 -16.21
C VAL A 15 -9.49 -6.87 -14.86
N LEU A 16 -8.18 -6.92 -14.65
CA LEU A 16 -7.59 -7.22 -13.35
C LEU A 16 -6.84 -6.00 -12.85
N LEU A 17 -7.19 -5.55 -11.65
CA LEU A 17 -6.55 -4.44 -10.95
C LEU A 17 -5.67 -4.98 -9.83
N VAL A 18 -4.57 -4.31 -9.55
CA VAL A 18 -3.77 -4.54 -8.33
C VAL A 18 -4.06 -3.38 -7.39
N ASP A 19 -4.48 -3.69 -6.16
CA ASP A 19 -4.76 -2.73 -5.08
C ASP A 19 -5.39 -1.40 -5.54
N PRO A 20 -6.55 -1.40 -6.23
CA PRO A 20 -7.20 -0.16 -6.59
C PRO A 20 -7.46 0.68 -5.33
N HIS A 21 -7.26 2.00 -5.42
CA HIS A 21 -7.37 2.88 -4.25
C HIS A 21 -8.72 2.77 -3.54
N LYS A 22 -9.77 2.40 -4.29
CA LYS A 22 -11.07 2.00 -3.77
C LYS A 22 -11.53 0.71 -4.46
N GLU A 23 -11.97 -0.26 -3.68
CA GLU A 23 -12.41 -1.57 -4.20
C GLU A 23 -13.61 -1.45 -5.17
N HIS A 24 -14.54 -0.54 -4.88
CA HIS A 24 -15.72 -0.28 -5.72
C HIS A 24 -15.37 0.24 -7.13
N ILE A 25 -14.10 0.58 -7.42
CA ILE A 25 -13.66 0.91 -8.78
C ILE A 25 -14.00 -0.22 -9.77
N THR A 26 -13.98 -1.47 -9.30
CA THR A 26 -14.34 -2.65 -10.10
C THR A 26 -15.79 -2.60 -10.63
N GLU A 27 -16.70 -1.92 -9.94
CA GLU A 27 -18.12 -1.84 -10.30
C GLU A 27 -18.40 -0.92 -11.48
N PHE A 28 -17.48 0.00 -11.81
CA PHE A 28 -17.63 0.92 -12.94
C PHE A 28 -17.29 0.28 -14.30
N PHE A 29 -16.72 -0.93 -14.31
CA PHE A 29 -16.41 -1.63 -15.54
C PHE A 29 -17.65 -2.34 -16.09
N LYS A 30 -17.91 -2.17 -17.38
CA LYS A 30 -18.96 -2.94 -18.09
C LYS A 30 -18.60 -4.41 -18.27
N THR A 31 -17.31 -4.69 -18.28
CA THR A 31 -16.71 -6.03 -18.35
C THR A 31 -16.43 -6.52 -16.93
N LYS A 32 -16.37 -7.85 -16.72
CA LYS A 32 -15.88 -8.45 -15.48
C LYS A 32 -14.58 -7.76 -15.02
N ALA A 33 -14.60 -7.20 -13.82
CA ALA A 33 -13.42 -6.63 -13.19
C ALA A 33 -13.11 -7.37 -11.88
N LEU A 34 -11.83 -7.62 -11.67
CA LEU A 34 -11.29 -8.29 -10.49
C LEU A 34 -10.22 -7.40 -9.87
N ALA A 35 -10.00 -7.55 -8.57
CA ALA A 35 -8.88 -6.95 -7.87
C ALA A 35 -8.06 -8.04 -7.17
N CYS A 36 -6.75 -7.85 -7.14
CA CYS A 36 -5.83 -8.63 -6.31
C CYS A 36 -4.97 -7.69 -5.48
N SER A 37 -4.33 -8.21 -4.43
CA SER A 37 -3.53 -7.41 -3.52
C SER A 37 -2.07 -7.82 -3.51
N ALA A 38 -1.16 -6.84 -3.51
CA ALA A 38 0.27 -7.07 -3.37
C ALA A 38 0.73 -7.27 -1.92
N ILE A 39 -0.16 -7.02 -0.94
CA ILE A 39 0.15 -7.10 0.49
C ILE A 39 0.82 -8.42 0.90
N PRO A 40 0.40 -9.60 0.41
CA PRO A 40 1.09 -10.84 0.76
C PRO A 40 2.57 -10.89 0.32
N GLU A 41 2.92 -10.31 -0.82
CA GLU A 41 4.30 -10.27 -1.30
C GLU A 41 5.12 -9.21 -0.57
N ILE A 42 4.51 -8.07 -0.24
CA ILE A 42 5.13 -7.04 0.61
C ILE A 42 5.44 -7.62 2.00
N ALA A 43 4.48 -8.33 2.61
CA ALA A 43 4.66 -8.96 3.91
C ALA A 43 5.79 -10.00 3.90
N LYS A 44 5.86 -10.86 2.87
CA LYS A 44 6.97 -11.81 2.70
C LYS A 44 8.33 -11.12 2.63
N TYR A 45 8.44 -9.99 1.94
CA TYR A 45 9.69 -9.22 1.89
C TYR A 45 10.06 -8.67 3.28
N LEU A 46 9.07 -8.21 4.05
CA LEU A 46 9.26 -7.67 5.39
C LEU A 46 9.58 -8.73 6.47
N MET A 47 9.33 -10.01 6.23
CA MET A 47 9.65 -11.08 7.19
C MET A 47 11.12 -11.06 7.63
N ASN A 48 12.05 -10.74 6.72
CA ASN A 48 13.48 -10.71 7.01
C ASN A 48 13.94 -9.41 7.71
N LYS A 49 13.01 -8.51 8.04
CA LYS A 49 13.28 -7.20 8.64
C LYS A 49 12.93 -7.13 10.12
N ASN A 50 12.48 -8.24 10.72
CA ASN A 50 12.08 -8.33 12.14
C ASN A 50 11.12 -7.21 12.56
N VAL A 51 10.11 -6.92 11.74
CA VAL A 51 9.12 -5.88 12.03
C VAL A 51 8.30 -6.26 13.26
N ASP A 52 8.27 -5.38 14.27
CA ASP A 52 7.52 -5.57 15.51
C ASP A 52 6.07 -5.07 15.40
N VAL A 53 5.86 -4.01 14.61
CA VAL A 53 4.56 -3.31 14.47
C VAL A 53 4.36 -2.85 13.03
N VAL A 54 3.18 -3.12 12.47
CA VAL A 54 2.74 -2.54 11.18
C VAL A 54 1.76 -1.41 11.41
N LEU A 55 1.96 -0.27 10.77
CA LEU A 55 1.11 0.90 10.87
C LEU A 55 0.46 1.24 9.52
N ALA A 56 -0.83 1.52 9.55
CA ALA A 56 -1.50 2.23 8.45
C ALA A 56 -1.31 3.75 8.62
N PRO A 57 -1.07 4.51 7.54
CA PRO A 57 -0.89 5.97 7.61
C PRO A 57 -2.16 6.74 8.01
N ASP A 58 -3.32 6.10 7.85
CA ASP A 58 -4.61 6.56 8.36
C ASP A 58 -5.62 5.40 8.44
N ARG A 59 -6.84 5.71 8.90
CA ARG A 59 -7.94 4.75 9.09
C ARG A 59 -8.37 4.04 7.78
N GLY A 60 -8.21 4.68 6.62
CA GLY A 60 -8.63 4.11 5.34
C GLY A 60 -7.75 2.95 4.86
N ALA A 61 -6.54 2.82 5.42
CA ALA A 61 -5.56 1.82 5.04
C ALA A 61 -5.38 0.70 6.10
N THR A 62 -6.24 0.63 7.12
CA THR A 62 -6.09 -0.32 8.25
C THR A 62 -6.03 -1.77 7.80
N TRP A 63 -6.84 -2.16 6.81
CA TRP A 63 -6.88 -3.53 6.30
C TRP A 63 -5.51 -4.00 5.75
N ARG A 64 -4.72 -3.08 5.18
CA ARG A 64 -3.36 -3.39 4.66
C ARG A 64 -2.40 -3.67 5.80
N ALA A 65 -2.45 -2.86 6.84
CA ALA A 65 -1.64 -3.03 8.04
C ALA A 65 -2.01 -4.33 8.78
N GLU A 66 -3.31 -4.56 8.97
CA GLU A 66 -3.85 -5.77 9.58
C GLU A 66 -3.41 -7.03 8.82
N LYS A 67 -3.61 -7.06 7.49
CA LYS A 67 -3.27 -8.22 6.68
C LYS A 67 -1.76 -8.50 6.66
N THR A 68 -0.95 -7.45 6.63
CA THR A 68 0.51 -7.60 6.71
C THR A 68 0.91 -8.17 8.08
N ALA A 69 0.38 -7.62 9.17
CA ALA A 69 0.72 -8.06 10.51
C ALA A 69 0.26 -9.48 10.81
N GLU A 70 -0.89 -9.91 10.26
CA GLU A 70 -1.33 -11.31 10.29
C GLU A 70 -0.27 -12.26 9.70
N ILE A 71 0.29 -11.89 8.55
CA ILE A 71 1.33 -12.67 7.85
C ILE A 71 2.66 -12.65 8.60
N LEU A 72 3.02 -11.51 9.19
CA LEU A 72 4.26 -11.33 9.96
C LEU A 72 4.17 -11.90 11.38
N GLY A 73 2.95 -12.16 11.89
CA GLY A 73 2.74 -12.58 13.27
C GLY A 73 3.00 -11.48 14.30
N CYS A 74 2.81 -10.20 13.94
CA CYS A 74 3.11 -9.05 14.79
C CYS A 74 1.87 -8.19 15.09
N LYS A 75 2.05 -7.08 15.83
CA LYS A 75 0.95 -6.14 16.10
C LYS A 75 0.72 -5.21 14.92
N TRP A 76 -0.48 -4.65 14.81
CA TRP A 76 -0.76 -3.55 13.91
C TRP A 76 -1.54 -2.43 14.57
N ASP A 77 -1.49 -1.25 13.96
CA ASP A 77 -2.31 -0.11 14.33
C ASP A 77 -2.45 0.86 13.15
N PHE A 78 -3.07 2.01 13.36
CA PHE A 78 -3.07 3.12 12.41
C PHE A 78 -2.72 4.43 13.09
N LEU A 79 -2.25 5.38 12.28
CA LEU A 79 -1.96 6.72 12.73
C LEU A 79 -3.22 7.56 12.82
N GLU A 80 -3.56 7.99 14.03
CA GLU A 80 -4.64 8.94 14.27
C GLU A 80 -4.08 10.37 14.26
N LYS A 81 -4.74 11.24 13.50
CA LYS A 81 -4.36 12.65 13.37
C LYS A 81 -5.28 13.46 14.28
N THR A 82 -4.71 14.06 15.32
CA THR A 82 -5.43 14.95 16.23
C THR A 82 -4.97 16.38 15.96
N ARG A 83 -5.90 17.23 15.53
CA ARG A 83 -5.63 18.66 15.35
C ARG A 83 -5.73 19.35 16.70
N ILE A 84 -4.61 19.88 17.19
CA ILE A 84 -4.53 20.60 18.46
C ILE A 84 -4.79 22.10 18.23
N SER A 85 -4.34 22.64 17.10
CA SER A 85 -4.63 24.00 16.64
C SER A 85 -4.65 24.06 15.12
N ASP A 86 -4.89 25.24 14.53
CA ASP A 86 -4.86 25.42 13.07
C ASP A 86 -3.52 25.02 12.44
N GLU A 87 -2.43 25.13 13.20
CA GLU A 87 -1.06 24.85 12.75
C GLU A 87 -0.50 23.52 13.27
N ILE A 88 -0.98 23.04 14.44
CA ILE A 88 -0.41 21.87 15.12
C ILE A 88 -1.31 20.65 14.91
N VAL A 89 -0.78 19.66 14.19
CA VAL A 89 -1.38 18.33 14.04
C VAL A 89 -0.45 17.32 14.68
N GLU A 90 -0.94 16.64 15.71
CA GLU A 90 -0.25 15.51 16.31
C GLU A 90 -0.67 14.23 15.59
N ILE A 91 0.29 13.36 15.30
CA ILE A 91 0.06 12.05 14.68
C ILE A 91 0.57 10.99 15.65
N LYS A 92 -0.26 10.04 16.06
CA LYS A 92 0.16 8.97 16.97
C LYS A 92 -0.47 7.63 16.58
N PRO A 93 0.21 6.51 16.81
CA PRO A 93 -0.48 5.22 16.88
C PRO A 93 -1.56 5.30 17.96
N LYS A 94 -2.69 4.64 17.72
CA LYS A 94 -3.83 4.71 18.61
C LYS A 94 -3.63 3.92 19.92
N ASN A 95 -3.00 2.76 19.84
CA ASN A 95 -2.93 1.77 20.91
C ASN A 95 -1.54 1.14 21.09
N VAL A 96 -0.63 1.26 20.12
CA VAL A 96 0.67 0.57 20.15
C VAL A 96 1.82 1.52 20.45
N ASP A 97 2.72 1.08 21.34
CA ASP A 97 4.02 1.72 21.53
C ASP A 97 4.99 1.33 20.41
N VAL A 98 5.76 2.32 19.94
CA VAL A 98 6.69 2.23 18.81
C VAL A 98 8.15 2.48 19.21
N SER A 99 8.40 2.82 20.48
CA SER A 99 9.74 3.09 21.00
C SER A 99 10.63 1.83 20.95
N ASP A 100 11.87 2.00 20.47
CA ASP A 100 12.89 0.95 20.29
C ASP A 100 12.44 -0.26 19.46
N ARG A 101 11.47 -0.05 18.55
CA ARG A 101 10.91 -1.10 17.70
C ARG A 101 11.17 -0.87 16.22
N ALA A 102 11.17 -1.96 15.45
CA ALA A 102 11.14 -1.96 14.01
C ALA A 102 9.69 -1.80 13.52
N ILE A 103 9.43 -0.75 12.76
CA ILE A 103 8.08 -0.35 12.33
C ILE A 103 7.98 -0.48 10.82
N ALA A 104 6.89 -1.04 10.30
CA ALA A 104 6.53 -0.94 8.89
C ALA A 104 5.32 -0.02 8.71
N ILE A 105 5.38 0.96 7.82
CA ILE A 105 4.25 1.83 7.45
C ILE A 105 3.83 1.49 6.03
N ILE A 106 2.57 1.09 5.82
CA ILE A 106 2.12 0.49 4.56
C ILE A 106 0.91 1.23 3.98
N ASP A 107 0.97 1.57 2.69
CA ASP A 107 -0.11 2.22 1.95
C ASP A 107 -0.30 1.61 0.54
N ASP A 108 -1.35 1.99 -0.18
CA ASP A 108 -1.43 1.62 -1.61
C ASP A 108 -0.49 2.46 -2.47
N ILE A 109 -0.48 3.77 -2.29
CA ILE A 109 0.17 4.70 -3.21
C ILE A 109 1.11 5.63 -2.45
N ILE A 110 2.35 5.72 -2.92
CA ILE A 110 3.24 6.84 -2.56
C ILE A 110 3.40 7.73 -3.78
N SER A 111 2.69 8.87 -3.78
CA SER A 111 2.78 9.91 -4.81
C SER A 111 3.84 10.96 -4.43
N THR A 112 3.45 12.11 -3.88
CA THR A 112 4.37 13.21 -3.52
C THR A 112 5.17 12.97 -2.23
N GLY A 113 4.96 11.83 -1.57
CA GLY A 113 5.64 11.41 -0.33
C GLY A 113 5.24 12.18 0.94
N GLY A 114 4.38 13.20 0.86
CA GLY A 114 4.09 14.09 1.98
C GLY A 114 3.44 13.40 3.20
N THR A 115 2.43 12.56 2.99
CA THR A 115 1.78 11.80 4.07
C THR A 115 2.77 10.86 4.73
N MET A 116 3.54 10.14 3.92
CA MET A 116 4.46 9.12 4.39
C MET A 116 5.66 9.74 5.15
N ALA A 117 6.24 10.83 4.64
CA ALA A 117 7.31 11.53 5.34
C ALA A 117 6.87 12.08 6.71
N LYS A 118 5.63 12.58 6.82
CA LYS A 118 5.06 13.02 8.11
C LYS A 118 4.91 11.85 9.08
N ALA A 119 4.37 10.73 8.60
CA ALA A 119 4.22 9.51 9.39
C ALA A 119 5.58 9.01 9.91
N VAL A 120 6.57 8.89 9.03
CA VAL A 120 7.94 8.46 9.37
C VAL A 120 8.57 9.41 10.40
N SER A 121 8.53 10.72 10.16
CA SER A 121 9.13 11.72 11.06
C SER A 121 8.57 11.61 12.47
N GLU A 122 7.25 11.45 12.57
CA GLU A 122 6.57 11.37 13.86
C GLU A 122 6.85 10.05 14.59
N ILE A 123 6.85 8.92 13.86
CA ILE A 123 7.24 7.62 14.42
C ILE A 123 8.72 7.62 14.85
N LYS A 124 9.58 8.30 14.11
CA LYS A 124 10.98 8.48 14.50
C LYS A 124 11.12 9.30 15.78
N ARG A 125 10.36 10.40 15.90
CA ARG A 125 10.30 11.25 17.11
C ARG A 125 9.84 10.46 18.35
N GLN A 126 8.99 9.46 18.16
CA GLN A 126 8.50 8.57 19.22
C GLN A 126 9.49 7.43 19.58
N GLY A 127 10.68 7.42 18.97
CA GLY A 127 11.77 6.51 19.37
C GLY A 127 11.86 5.22 18.58
N ALA A 128 11.19 5.11 17.42
CA ALA A 128 11.33 3.92 16.57
C ALA A 128 12.79 3.68 16.15
N LYS A 129 13.20 2.42 16.26
CA LYS A 129 14.57 1.97 15.96
C LYS A 129 14.79 1.95 14.45
N GLU A 130 13.90 1.28 13.73
CA GLU A 130 13.89 1.16 12.27
C GLU A 130 12.51 1.46 11.72
N ILE A 131 12.44 2.07 10.54
CA ILE A 131 11.18 2.44 9.89
C ILE A 131 11.23 2.02 8.43
N TYR A 132 10.50 0.96 8.09
CA TYR A 132 10.30 0.47 6.74
C TYR A 132 9.04 1.11 6.16
N VAL A 133 9.16 1.71 4.98
CA VAL A 133 8.04 2.28 4.25
C VAL A 133 7.72 1.36 3.09
N ALA A 134 6.49 0.86 3.00
CA ALA A 134 6.07 0.01 1.90
C ALA A 134 4.82 0.53 1.19
N CYS A 135 4.74 0.33 -0.13
CA CYS A 135 3.53 0.59 -0.88
C CYS A 135 3.37 -0.36 -2.06
N THR A 136 2.14 -0.48 -2.56
CA THR A 136 1.91 -1.17 -3.82
C THR A 136 2.46 -0.34 -4.98
N HIS A 137 1.97 0.90 -5.15
CA HIS A 137 2.26 1.78 -6.28
C HIS A 137 3.19 2.93 -5.89
N GLY A 138 4.47 2.79 -6.23
CA GLY A 138 5.48 3.83 -6.03
C GLY A 138 5.52 4.83 -7.20
N LEU A 139 4.71 5.90 -7.15
CA LEU A 139 4.77 6.97 -8.15
C LEU A 139 5.95 7.93 -7.90
N PHE A 140 6.26 8.15 -6.63
CA PHE A 140 7.43 8.91 -6.16
C PHE A 140 7.65 10.26 -6.88
N ILE A 141 6.61 11.08 -6.97
CA ILE A 141 6.64 12.33 -7.73
C ILE A 141 7.48 13.39 -7.03
N GLY A 142 8.40 13.99 -7.79
CA GLY A 142 9.29 15.06 -7.32
C GLY A 142 10.17 14.58 -6.16
N GLU A 143 10.19 15.34 -5.07
CA GLU A 143 11.05 15.08 -3.90
C GLU A 143 10.51 13.98 -2.96
N ALA A 144 9.61 13.10 -3.41
CA ALA A 144 8.95 12.11 -2.56
C ALA A 144 9.96 11.23 -1.79
N ILE A 145 10.95 10.68 -2.51
CA ILE A 145 12.00 9.85 -1.93
C ILE A 145 12.82 10.63 -0.91
N ASN A 146 13.31 11.81 -1.30
CA ASN A 146 14.13 12.66 -0.42
C ASN A 146 13.40 13.04 0.87
N LYS A 147 12.11 13.36 0.79
CA LYS A 147 11.28 13.65 1.96
C LYS A 147 11.17 12.45 2.90
N ILE A 148 10.93 11.26 2.37
CA ILE A 148 10.73 10.05 3.17
C ILE A 148 12.05 9.62 3.82
N THR A 149 13.14 9.59 3.05
CA THR A 149 14.47 9.26 3.58
C THR A 149 14.93 10.27 4.62
N SER A 150 14.78 11.57 4.35
CA SER A 150 15.17 12.63 5.29
C SER A 150 14.32 12.66 6.56
N ALA A 151 13.09 12.12 6.52
CA ALA A 151 12.26 11.94 7.70
C ALA A 151 12.74 10.80 8.62
N GLY A 152 13.69 9.98 8.17
CA GLY A 152 14.28 8.90 8.96
C GLY A 152 13.82 7.49 8.57
N ALA A 153 13.33 7.29 7.34
CA ALA A 153 13.02 5.95 6.85
C ALA A 153 14.30 5.14 6.66
N THR A 154 14.28 3.89 7.16
CA THR A 154 15.35 2.91 6.99
C THR A 154 15.38 2.37 5.56
N GLU A 155 14.22 2.06 4.99
CA GLU A 155 14.09 1.53 3.62
C GLU A 155 12.74 1.94 3.03
N ILE A 156 12.74 2.21 1.72
CA ILE A 156 11.52 2.42 0.92
C ILE A 156 11.36 1.21 0.00
N ILE A 157 10.17 0.62 0.04
CA ILE A 157 9.81 -0.62 -0.64
C ILE A 157 8.57 -0.36 -1.48
N SER A 158 8.64 -0.62 -2.77
CA SER A 158 7.46 -0.68 -3.64
C SER A 158 7.42 -1.99 -4.40
N THR A 159 6.27 -2.24 -5.03
CA THR A 159 6.18 -3.31 -6.02
C THR A 159 6.69 -2.85 -7.38
N ASP A 160 6.71 -3.77 -8.34
CA ASP A 160 6.94 -3.55 -9.77
C ASP A 160 5.66 -3.15 -10.54
N THR A 161 4.54 -2.85 -9.87
CA THR A 161 3.35 -2.28 -10.55
C THR A 161 3.64 -0.95 -11.24
N ILE A 162 4.56 -0.17 -10.69
CA ILE A 162 5.20 0.97 -11.33
C ILE A 162 6.70 0.80 -11.09
N GLU A 163 7.44 0.50 -12.15
CA GLU A 163 8.86 0.16 -12.07
C GLU A 163 9.70 1.36 -11.61
N SER A 164 10.56 1.14 -10.62
CA SER A 164 11.50 2.12 -10.08
C SER A 164 12.69 1.44 -9.40
N SER A 165 13.70 2.20 -8.98
CA SER A 165 14.80 1.67 -8.14
C SER A 165 14.34 1.14 -6.77
N PHE A 166 13.11 1.44 -6.36
CA PHE A 166 12.49 1.00 -5.11
C PHE A 166 11.55 -0.20 -5.30
N SER A 167 11.39 -0.70 -6.53
CA SER A 167 10.62 -1.91 -6.84
C SER A 167 11.35 -3.16 -6.33
N LYS A 168 11.22 -3.44 -5.03
CA LYS A 168 11.87 -4.59 -4.36
C LYS A 168 11.01 -5.86 -4.37
N VAL A 169 9.72 -5.71 -4.64
CA VAL A 169 8.72 -6.78 -4.55
C VAL A 169 8.07 -7.00 -5.91
N ARG A 170 7.99 -8.26 -6.34
CA ARG A 170 7.28 -8.61 -7.57
C ARG A 170 5.82 -8.93 -7.29
N VAL A 171 4.90 -8.28 -8.01
CA VAL A 171 3.45 -8.52 -7.88
C VAL A 171 2.97 -9.70 -8.71
N ALA A 172 3.78 -10.16 -9.66
CA ALA A 172 3.43 -11.23 -10.60
C ALA A 172 2.79 -12.49 -9.95
N PRO A 173 3.24 -12.98 -8.77
CA PRO A 173 2.59 -14.13 -8.11
C PRO A 173 1.11 -13.90 -7.78
N GLN A 174 0.75 -12.68 -7.37
CA GLN A 174 -0.62 -12.32 -6.99
C GLN A 174 -1.51 -12.17 -8.22
N ILE A 175 -0.98 -11.57 -9.29
CA ILE A 175 -1.64 -11.53 -10.60
C ILE A 175 -1.91 -12.94 -11.11
N ALA A 176 -0.90 -13.81 -11.09
CA ALA A 176 -1.03 -15.19 -11.54
C ALA A 176 -2.06 -15.98 -10.72
N SER A 177 -2.11 -15.76 -9.39
CA SER A 177 -3.13 -16.38 -8.53
C SER A 177 -4.53 -15.92 -8.90
N ALA A 178 -4.75 -14.61 -9.03
CA ALA A 178 -6.07 -14.06 -9.36
C ALA A 178 -6.58 -14.52 -10.73
N LEU A 179 -5.68 -14.65 -11.71
CA LEU A 179 -6.02 -15.19 -13.04
C LEU A 179 -6.41 -16.67 -12.97
N ARG A 180 -5.65 -17.51 -12.23
CA ARG A 180 -6.01 -18.92 -12.04
C ARG A 180 -7.38 -19.05 -11.40
N ASP A 181 -7.64 -18.33 -10.30
CA ASP A 181 -8.92 -18.41 -9.59
C ASP A 181 -10.09 -17.95 -10.46
N SER A 182 -9.87 -16.95 -11.33
CA SER A 182 -10.87 -16.48 -12.29
C SER A 182 -11.19 -17.52 -13.36
N ILE A 183 -10.18 -18.23 -13.88
CA ILE A 183 -10.31 -19.24 -14.93
C ILE A 183 -10.94 -20.52 -14.38
N PHE A 184 -10.49 -21.00 -13.21
CA PHE A 184 -11.00 -22.26 -12.66
C PHE A 184 -12.42 -22.16 -12.10
N LYS A 185 -12.87 -20.97 -11.67
CA LYS A 185 -14.29 -20.74 -11.33
C LYS A 185 -15.23 -20.82 -12.54
N LEU A 186 -14.73 -20.68 -13.77
CA LEU A 186 -15.53 -20.81 -15.00
C LEU A 186 -15.78 -22.27 -15.41
N ASN A 187 -14.99 -23.23 -14.90
CA ASN A 187 -15.07 -24.64 -15.31
C ASN A 187 -15.92 -25.53 -14.37
N TYR A 188 -16.62 -24.93 -13.40
CA TYR A 188 -17.46 -25.62 -12.41
C TYR A 188 -18.92 -25.14 -12.39
N ILE A 189 -19.38 -24.50 -13.47
CA ILE A 189 -20.80 -24.14 -13.69
C ILE A 189 -21.27 -24.79 -14.99
#